data_AF-A0A527GJ46-F1
#
_entry.id   AF-A0A527GJ46-F1
#
_cell.length_a   1.000
_cell.length_b   1.000
_cell.length_c   1.000
_cell.angle_alpha   90.00
_cell.angle_beta   90.00
_cell.angle_gamma   90.00
#
_symmetry.space_group_name_H-M   'P 1'
#
loop_
_entity.id
_entity.type
_entity.pdbx_description
1 polymer ?
#
loop_
_entity_poly.entity_id
_entity_poly.type
_entity_poly.pdbx_seq_one_letter_code
_entity_poly.pdbx_strand_id
1 'polypeptide(L)'
;AHEINQPVAAIRTYAENAGRFLETGKTEPASGNLTSIVSMTERIGAITGTLRTFARRPGVAASPLPVREAIDGALSLLSGRIRDSGVTIVKPRGTA
;
A
#
# COMPACT_ATOMS: atom_id res chain seq x y z
N ALA A 1 -0.41 11.51 10.53
CA ALA A 1 -1.37 12.39 9.82
C ALA A 1 -0.82 12.90 8.48
N HIS A 2 0.44 13.36 8.43
CA HIS A 2 1.02 13.97 7.23
C HIS A 2 1.02 13.08 5.97
N GLU A 3 1.19 11.77 6.12
CA GLU A 3 1.24 10.82 5.00
C GLU A 3 -0.10 10.64 4.26
N ILE A 4 -1.23 10.85 4.94
CA ILE A 4 -2.57 10.84 4.33
C ILE A 4 -2.91 12.23 3.78
N ASN A 5 -2.48 13.29 4.45
CA ASN A 5 -2.83 14.66 4.05
C ASN A 5 -2.16 15.07 2.74
N GLN A 6 -0.96 14.56 2.45
CA GLN A 6 -0.24 14.82 1.19
C GLN A 6 -1.03 14.38 -0.06
N PRO A 7 -1.45 13.11 -0.21
CA PRO A 7 -2.21 12.69 -1.37
C PRO A 7 -3.58 13.38 -1.45
N VAL A 8 -4.23 13.70 -0.32
CA VAL A 8 -5.49 14.46 -0.31
C VAL A 8 -5.32 15.87 -0.88
N ALA A 9 -4.27 16.59 -0.48
CA ALA A 9 -3.97 17.91 -1.03
C ALA A 9 -3.70 17.84 -2.54
N ALA A 10 -2.93 16.84 -2.98
CA ALA A 10 -2.65 16.62 -4.40
C ALA A 10 -3.93 16.31 -5.21
N ILE A 11 -4.81 15.43 -4.70
CA ILE A 11 -6.10 15.11 -5.32
C ILE A 11 -6.91 16.38 -5.57
N ARG A 12 -6.99 17.25 -4.55
CA ARG A 12 -7.71 18.53 -4.68
C ARG A 12 -7.14 19.37 -5.82
N THR A 13 -5.82 19.58 -5.86
CA THR A 13 -5.17 20.37 -6.91
C THR A 13 -5.39 19.78 -8.30
N TYR A 14 -5.29 18.46 -8.46
CA TYR A 14 -5.54 17.82 -9.75
C TYR A 14 -7.00 17.94 -10.19
N ALA A 15 -7.95 17.85 -9.27
CA ALA A 15 -9.37 18.00 -9.56
C ALA A 15 -9.70 19.43 -10.02
N GLU A 16 -9.21 20.44 -9.30
CA GLU A 16 -9.36 21.86 -9.68
C GLU A 16 -8.76 22.14 -11.07
N ASN A 17 -7.58 21.59 -11.36
CA ASN A 17 -6.93 21.75 -12.66
C ASN A 17 -7.65 20.98 -13.79
N ALA A 18 -8.18 19.78 -13.50
CA ALA A 18 -8.96 19.02 -14.48
C ALA A 18 -10.21 19.80 -14.92
N GLY A 19 -10.93 20.41 -13.97
CA GLY A 19 -12.07 21.29 -14.27
C GLY A 19 -11.70 22.43 -15.22
N ARG A 20 -10.62 23.18 -14.90
CA ARG A 20 -10.13 24.28 -15.76
C ARG A 20 -9.70 23.83 -17.16
N PHE A 21 -9.12 22.63 -17.27
CA PHE A 21 -8.75 22.07 -18.56
C PHE A 21 -9.99 21.69 -19.38
N LEU A 22 -11.01 21.12 -18.75
CA LEU A 22 -12.28 20.82 -19.42
C LEU A 22 -13.01 22.09 -19.89
N GLU A 23 -13.04 23.15 -19.07
CA GLU A 23 -13.61 24.45 -19.44
C GLU A 23 -12.95 25.07 -20.69
N THR A 24 -11.67 24.77 -20.91
CA THR A 24 -10.88 25.26 -22.05
C THR A 24 -10.74 24.24 -23.18
N GLY A 25 -11.50 23.13 -23.14
CA GLY A 25 -11.49 22.08 -24.16
C GLY A 25 -10.23 21.21 -24.19
N LYS A 26 -9.34 21.32 -23.20
CA LYS A 26 -8.08 20.57 -23.09
C LYS A 26 -8.32 19.21 -22.43
N THR A 27 -8.84 18.25 -23.18
CA THR A 27 -9.22 16.92 -22.68
C THR A 27 -8.03 16.05 -22.27
N GLU A 28 -6.92 16.08 -23.01
CA GLU A 28 -5.72 15.30 -22.73
C GLU A 28 -5.13 15.57 -21.33
N PRO A 29 -4.79 16.83 -20.95
CA PRO A 29 -4.27 17.11 -19.61
C PRO A 29 -5.31 16.92 -18.51
N ALA A 30 -6.61 17.08 -18.81
CA ALA A 30 -7.67 16.73 -17.87
C ALA A 30 -7.65 15.22 -17.56
N SER A 31 -7.51 14.37 -18.57
CA SER A 31 -7.39 12.91 -18.42
C SER A 31 -6.15 12.51 -17.61
N GLY A 32 -5.01 13.18 -17.84
CA GLY A 32 -3.79 12.98 -17.05
C GLY A 32 -3.98 13.30 -15.56
N ASN A 33 -4.70 14.39 -15.26
CA ASN A 33 -5.05 14.75 -13.88
C ASN A 33 -5.97 13.70 -13.23
N LEU A 34 -6.99 13.23 -13.95
CA LEU A 34 -7.89 12.18 -13.46
C LEU A 34 -7.14 10.87 -13.17
N THR A 35 -6.22 10.48 -14.04
CA THR A 35 -5.35 9.31 -13.83
C THR A 35 -4.50 9.47 -12.55
N SER A 36 -3.95 10.67 -12.33
CA SER A 36 -3.19 10.99 -11.11
C SER A 36 -4.06 10.90 -9.86
N ILE A 37 -5.31 11.37 -9.92
CA ILE A 37 -6.27 11.25 -8.81
C ILE A 37 -6.52 9.79 -8.46
N VAL A 38 -6.76 8.91 -9.46
CA VAL A 38 -6.96 7.47 -9.23
C VAL A 38 -5.79 6.87 -8.47
N SER A 39 -4.56 7.12 -8.92
CA SER A 39 -3.36 6.60 -8.24
C SER A 39 -3.22 7.09 -6.79
N MET A 40 -3.53 8.36 -6.51
CA MET A 40 -3.48 8.89 -5.15
C MET A 40 -4.57 8.28 -4.25
N THR A 41 -5.76 8.00 -4.79
CA THR A 41 -6.82 7.33 -4.03
C THR A 41 -6.47 5.88 -3.69
N GLU A 42 -5.83 5.14 -4.60
CA GLU A 42 -5.32 3.79 -4.33
C GLU A 42 -4.28 3.79 -3.20
N ARG A 43 -3.36 4.76 -3.22
CA ARG A 43 -2.36 4.92 -2.16
C ARG A 43 -2.98 5.19 -0.80
N ILE A 44 -3.98 6.07 -0.72
CA ILE A 44 -4.74 6.30 0.52
C ILE A 44 -5.44 5.02 0.98
N GLY A 45 -6.03 4.26 0.05
CA GLY A 45 -6.64 2.95 0.33
C GLY A 45 -5.66 1.96 0.97
N ALA A 46 -4.44 1.87 0.44
CA ALA A 46 -3.40 1.01 1.00
C ALA A 46 -2.98 1.42 2.43
N ILE A 47 -2.79 2.72 2.68
CA ILE A 47 -2.43 3.25 4.00
C ILE A 47 -3.55 2.95 5.01
N THR A 48 -4.79 3.29 4.66
CA THR A 48 -5.94 3.11 5.55
C THR A 48 -6.28 1.64 5.79
N GLY A 49 -6.12 0.77 4.79
CA GLY A 49 -6.27 -0.67 4.92
C GLY A 49 -5.25 -1.29 5.90
N THR A 50 -4.02 -0.81 5.86
CA THR A 50 -2.97 -1.21 6.82
C THR A 50 -3.35 -0.80 8.24
N LEU A 51 -3.75 0.47 8.44
CA LEU A 51 -4.20 0.96 9.74
C LEU A 51 -5.41 0.19 10.28
N ARG A 52 -6.38 -0.14 9.42
CA ARG A 52 -7.54 -0.96 9.77
C ARG A 52 -7.12 -2.36 10.24
N THR A 53 -6.13 -2.95 9.58
CA THR A 53 -5.59 -4.27 9.95
C THR A 53 -4.90 -4.22 11.31
N PHE A 54 -4.10 -3.18 11.59
CA PHE A 54 -3.47 -2.96 12.89
C PHE A 54 -4.47 -2.67 14.02
N ALA A 55 -5.49 -1.86 13.74
CA ALA A 55 -6.52 -1.52 14.72
C ALA A 55 -7.42 -2.72 15.07
N ARG A 56 -7.49 -3.73 14.19
CA ARG A 56 -8.27 -4.95 14.42
C ARG A 56 -7.61 -5.77 15.52
N ARG A 57 -8.12 -5.67 16.75
CA ARG A 57 -7.80 -6.63 17.82
C ARG A 57 -8.44 -7.98 17.48
N PRO A 58 -7.66 -9.05 17.22
CA PRO A 58 -8.25 -10.36 17.08
C PRO A 58 -8.85 -10.77 18.43
N GLY A 59 -10.12 -11.18 18.45
CA GLY A 59 -10.76 -11.78 19.63
C GLY A 59 -10.25 -13.20 19.94
N VAL A 60 -9.09 -13.58 19.39
CA VAL A 60 -8.50 -14.90 19.50
C VAL A 60 -7.40 -14.83 20.55
N ALA A 61 -7.47 -15.66 21.57
CA ALA A 61 -6.40 -15.81 22.55
C ALA A 61 -5.12 -16.29 21.85
N ALA A 62 -3.97 -15.70 22.21
CA ALA A 62 -2.69 -16.18 21.74
C ALA A 62 -2.53 -17.68 22.10
N SER A 63 -2.12 -18.49 21.14
CA SER A 63 -1.85 -19.92 21.33
C SER A 63 -0.43 -20.26 20.89
N PRO A 64 0.18 -21.31 21.46
CA PRO A 64 1.48 -21.79 20.99
C PRO A 64 1.41 -22.16 19.51
N LEU A 65 2.39 -21.71 18.73
CA LEU A 65 2.51 -22.07 17.31
C LEU A 65 3.98 -22.35 16.96
N PRO A 66 4.25 -23.29 16.03
CA PRO A 66 5.60 -23.56 15.54
C PRO A 66 6.11 -22.40 14.70
N VAL A 67 6.92 -21.53 15.31
CA VAL A 67 7.43 -20.28 14.70
C VAL A 67 8.15 -20.56 13.38
N ARG A 68 8.85 -21.69 13.27
CA ARG A 68 9.53 -22.11 12.04
C ARG A 68 8.55 -22.26 10.87
N GLU A 69 7.43 -22.96 11.08
CA GLU A 69 6.43 -23.17 10.04
C GLU A 69 5.75 -21.87 9.63
N ALA A 70 5.50 -20.96 10.58
CA ALA A 70 4.97 -19.64 10.28
C ALA A 70 5.94 -18.81 9.41
N ILE A 71 7.24 -18.84 9.73
CA ILE A 71 8.28 -18.18 8.94
C ILE A 71 8.38 -18.81 7.54
N ASP A 72 8.35 -20.13 7.44
CA ASP A 72 8.43 -20.85 6.16
C ASP A 72 7.22 -20.54 5.28
N GLY A 73 6.01 -20.50 5.85
CA GLY A 73 4.78 -20.11 5.16
C GLY A 73 4.84 -18.67 4.65
N ALA A 74 5.30 -17.72 5.49
CA ALA A 74 5.45 -16.32 5.08
C ALA A 74 6.46 -16.15 3.93
N LEU A 75 7.59 -16.87 3.98
CA LEU A 75 8.58 -16.83 2.91
C LEU A 75 8.07 -17.48 1.61
N SER A 76 7.24 -18.51 1.70
CA SER A 76 6.57 -19.10 0.53
C SER A 76 5.65 -18.09 -0.15
N LEU A 77 4.83 -17.37 0.63
CA LEU A 77 3.93 -16.32 0.12
C LEU A 77 4.69 -15.14 -0.52
N LEU A 78 5.87 -14.81 0.01
CA LEU A 78 6.68 -13.68 -0.46
C LEU A 78 7.72 -14.06 -1.52
N SER A 79 7.78 -15.33 -1.93
CA SER A 79 8.83 -15.88 -2.79
C SER A 79 9.04 -15.11 -4.10
N GLY A 80 7.97 -14.67 -4.76
CA GLY A 80 8.04 -13.82 -5.96
C GLY A 80 8.70 -12.47 -5.67
N ARG A 81 8.22 -11.76 -4.65
CA ARG A 81 8.74 -10.43 -4.29
C ARG A 81 10.20 -10.47 -3.83
N ILE A 82 10.61 -11.54 -3.14
CA ILE A 82 12.00 -11.74 -2.71
C ILE A 82 12.91 -11.94 -3.94
N ARG A 83 12.44 -12.67 -4.95
CA ARG A 83 13.18 -12.87 -6.20
C ARG A 83 13.38 -11.55 -6.95
N ASP A 84 12.31 -10.76 -7.04
CA ASP A 84 12.33 -9.51 -7.80
C ASP A 84 13.15 -8.40 -7.12
N SER A 85 13.33 -8.46 -5.79
CA SER A 85 14.10 -7.46 -5.03
C SER A 85 15.59 -7.74 -4.97
N GLY A 86 16.07 -8.88 -5.49
CA GLY A 86 17.49 -9.23 -5.52
C GLY A 86 18.12 -9.44 -4.13
N VAL A 87 17.32 -9.71 -3.10
CA VAL A 87 17.79 -9.90 -1.72
C VAL A 87 17.98 -11.38 -1.39
N THR A 88 18.96 -11.68 -0.53
CA THR A 88 19.18 -13.03 0.01
C THR A 88 18.67 -13.11 1.44
N ILE A 89 17.79 -14.07 1.72
CA ILE A 89 17.29 -14.33 3.08
C ILE A 89 18.19 -15.36 3.77
N VAL A 90 18.81 -14.97 4.88
CA VAL A 90 19.59 -15.87 5.73
C VAL A 90 18.76 -16.26 6.94
N LYS A 91 18.49 -17.56 7.11
CA LYS A 91 17.87 -18.08 8.32
C LYS A 91 18.97 -18.46 9.31
N PRO A 92 19.09 -17.80 10.47
CA PRO A 92 19.99 -18.29 11.51
C PRO A 92 19.54 -19.69 11.93
N ARG A 93 20.50 -20.62 12.07
CA ARG A 93 20.22 -21.92 12.68
C ARG A 93 19.91 -21.65 14.14
N GLY A 94 18.65 -21.79 14.55
CA GLY A 94 18.28 -21.72 15.96
C GLY A 94 19.09 -22.74 16.75
N THR A 95 19.75 -22.30 17.81
CA THR A 95 20.23 -23.19 18.87
C THR A 95 19.02 -23.89 19.48
N ALA A 96 19.09 -25.21 19.57
CA ALA A 96 18.07 -26.08 20.14
C ALA A 96 17.75 -25.70 21.60
#